data_AF-A0A932D3Q0-F1
#
_entry.id   AF-A0A932D3Q0-F1
#
_cell.length_a   1.000
_cell.length_b   1.000
_cell.length_c   1.000
_cell.angle_alpha   90.00
_cell.angle_beta   90.00
_cell.angle_gamma   90.00
#
_symmetry.space_group_name_H-M   'P 1'
#
loop_
_entity.id
_entity.type
_entity.pdbx_description
1 polymer ?
#
loop_
_entity_poly.entity_id
_entity_poly.type
_entity_poly.pdbx_seq_one_letter_code
_entity_poly.pdbx_strand_id
1 'polypeptide(L)' 'MSRERPLARKNLMVDAGDVLALKKVLGAATESEAVRVAVRDRLVLEEAQAAFDRIRARGGIDDAFGRSGPRHLRRRAG' A
#
# COMPACT_ATOMS: atom_id res chain seq x y z
N MET A 1 6.94 10.81 12.77
CA MET A 1 7.89 10.03 13.58
C MET A 1 7.27 8.67 13.86
N SER A 2 7.69 7.61 13.16
CA SER A 2 7.22 6.26 13.43
C SER A 2 7.77 5.83 14.80
N ARG A 3 6.90 5.69 15.81
CA ARG A 3 7.28 5.06 17.07
C ARG A 3 7.79 3.65 16.74
N GLU A 4 8.99 3.31 17.18
CA GLU A 4 9.45 1.92 17.15
C GLU A 4 8.46 1.07 17.93
N ARG A 5 7.83 0.12 17.25
CA ARG A 5 6.94 -0.83 17.90
C ARG A 5 7.80 -1.79 18.73
N PRO A 6 7.41 -2.10 19.99
CA PRO A 6 8.17 -3.02 20.81
C PRO A 6 8.23 -4.40 20.12
N LEU A 7 9.43 -4.98 20.12
CA LEU A 7 9.65 -6.31 19.55
C LEU A 7 9.11 -7.37 20.53
N ALA A 8 8.28 -8.27 20.01
CA ALA A 8 7.80 -9.43 20.74
C ALA A 8 8.24 -10.71 20.00
N ARG A 9 8.75 -11.70 20.74
CA ARG A 9 9.03 -13.01 20.16
C ARG A 9 7.72 -13.70 19.78
N LYS A 10 7.70 -14.27 18.59
CA LYS A 10 6.60 -15.09 18.07
C LYS A 10 7.21 -16.37 17.50
N ASN A 11 6.59 -17.51 17.80
CA ASN A 11 6.97 -18.78 17.21
C ASN A 11 6.28 -18.87 15.84
N LEU A 12 7.06 -19.03 14.78
CA LEU A 12 6.58 -19.10 13.41
C LEU A 12 7.23 -20.30 12.72
N MET A 13 6.43 -21.10 12.01
CA MET A 13 6.94 -22.11 11.10
C MET A 13 7.14 -21.47 9.74
N VAL A 14 8.34 -21.62 9.19
CA VAL A 14 8.77 -21.05 7.91
C VAL A 14 9.63 -22.08 7.19
N ASP A 15 9.68 -21.98 5.87
CA ASP A 15 10.68 -22.70 5.09
C ASP A 15 12.06 -22.05 5.30
N ALA A 16 13.05 -22.85 5.72
CA ALA A 16 14.39 -22.35 6.02
C ALA A 16 15.13 -21.88 4.76
N GLY A 17 14.90 -22.53 3.62
CA GLY A 17 15.49 -22.15 2.33
C GLY A 17 14.98 -20.79 1.87
N ASP A 18 13.67 -20.56 2.00
CA ASP A 18 13.04 -19.28 1.66
C ASP A 18 13.55 -18.14 2.55
N VAL A 19 13.69 -18.37 3.86
CA VAL A 19 14.20 -17.36 4.79
C VAL A 19 15.67 -17.04 4.52
N LEU A 20 16.47 -18.03 4.15
CA LEU A 20 17.87 -17.82 3.76
C LEU A 20 17.98 -17.03 2.45
N ALA A 21 17.13 -17.34 1.47
CA ALA A 21 17.05 -16.60 0.22
C ALA A 21 16.61 -15.15 0.47
N LEU A 22 15.57 -14.96 1.29
CA LEU A 22 15.05 -13.65 1.69
C LEU A 22 16.14 -12.81 2.38
N LYS A 23 16.89 -13.41 3.31
CA LYS A 23 18.02 -12.74 3.99
C LYS A 23 19.04 -12.21 2.98
N LYS A 24 19.39 -13.00 1.96
CA LYS A 24 20.33 -12.60 0.91
C LYS A 24 19.78 -11.45 0.06
N VAL A 25 18.52 -11.58 -0.39
CA VAL A 25 17.84 -10.56 -1.21
C VAL A 25 17.75 -9.21 -0.48
N LEU A 26 17.43 -9.25 0.81
CA LEU A 26 17.29 -8.04 1.63
C LEU A 26 18.62 -7.54 2.22
N GLY A 27 19.73 -8.26 2.05
CA GLY A 27 21.02 -7.92 2.66
C GLY A 27 20.98 -7.89 4.20
N ALA A 28 20.08 -8.64 4.82
CA ALA A 28 19.88 -8.62 6.27
C ALA A 28 20.99 -9.38 7.02
N ALA A 29 21.37 -8.91 8.21
CA ALA A 29 22.41 -9.56 9.02
C ALA A 29 21.90 -10.88 9.62
N THR A 30 20.61 -10.96 9.95
CA THR A 30 19.98 -12.16 10.55
C THR A 30 18.68 -12.55 9.87
N GLU A 31 18.26 -13.80 10.02
CA GLU A 31 16.97 -14.30 9.54
C GLU A 31 15.79 -13.57 10.20
N SER A 32 15.88 -13.32 11.50
CA SER A 32 14.87 -12.57 12.24
C SER A 32 14.75 -11.12 11.75
N GLU A 33 15.85 -10.51 11.34
CA GLU A 33 15.83 -9.20 10.69
C GLU A 33 15.19 -9.27 9.30
N ALA A 34 15.58 -10.24 8.47
CA ALA A 34 15.00 -10.43 7.14
C ALA A 34 13.47 -10.58 7.20
N VAL A 35 12.97 -11.42 8.12
CA VAL A 35 11.52 -11.62 8.32
C VAL A 35 10.85 -10.33 8.79
N ARG A 36 11.47 -9.57 9.71
CA ARG A 36 10.90 -8.29 10.18
C ARG A 36 10.81 -7.25 9.07
N VAL A 37 11.85 -7.12 8.24
CA VAL A 37 11.87 -6.20 7.10
C VAL A 37 10.79 -6.61 6.09
N ALA A 38 10.72 -7.89 5.71
CA ALA A 38 9.72 -8.38 4.79
C ALA A 38 8.28 -8.13 5.25
N VAL A 39 7.99 -8.35 6.55
CA VAL A 39 6.67 -8.04 7.12
C VAL A 39 6.37 -6.54 7.03
N ARG A 40 7.35 -5.68 7.33
CA ARG A 40 7.17 -4.22 7.26
C ARG A 40 6.91 -3.78 5.82
N ASP A 41 7.70 -4.26 4.87
CA ASP A 41 7.59 -3.89 3.46
C ASP A 41 6.23 -4.32 2.90
N ARG A 42 5.77 -5.54 3.24
CA ARG A 42 4.45 -5.99 2.81
C ARG A 42 3.34 -5.11 3.37
N LEU A 43 3.40 -4.74 4.66
CA LEU A 43 2.39 -3.85 5.26
C LEU A 43 2.34 -2.48 4.58
N VAL A 44 3.50 -1.90 4.25
CA VAL A 44 3.57 -0.62 3.52
C VAL A 44 2.99 -0.76 2.11
N LEU A 45 3.28 -1.85 1.41
CA LEU A 45 2.75 -2.12 0.08
C LEU A 45 1.22 -2.25 0.09
N GLU A 46 0.67 -2.97 1.07
CA GLU A 46 -0.79 -3.09 1.24
C GLU A 46 -1.44 -1.72 1.53
N GLU A 47 -0.82 -0.90 2.37
CA GLU A 47 -1.32 0.45 2.65
C GLU A 47 -1.31 1.34 1.40
N ALA A 48 -0.23 1.26 0.61
CA ALA A 48 -0.11 1.98 -0.66
C ALA A 48 -1.15 1.48 -1.67
N GLN A 49 -1.34 0.17 -1.80
CA GLN A 49 -2.34 -0.40 -2.70
C GLN A 49 -3.76 0.05 -2.31
N ALA A 50 -4.09 -0.04 -1.02
CA ALA A 50 -5.37 0.46 -0.52
C ALA A 50 -5.56 1.96 -0.77
N ALA A 51 -4.48 2.76 -0.73
CA ALA A 51 -4.55 4.18 -1.08
C ALA A 51 -4.84 4.38 -2.58
N PHE A 52 -4.18 3.63 -3.47
CA PHE A 52 -4.47 3.67 -4.91
C PHE A 52 -5.91 3.25 -5.22
N ASP A 53 -6.42 2.22 -4.55
CA ASP A 53 -7.80 1.77 -4.75
C ASP A 53 -8.81 2.84 -4.33
N ARG A 54 -8.56 3.55 -3.22
CA ARG A 54 -9.38 4.69 -2.79
C ARG A 54 -9.34 5.86 -3.77
N ILE A 55 -8.18 6.13 -4.37
CA ILE A 55 -8.04 7.16 -5.41
C ILE A 55 -8.85 6.75 -6.64
N ARG A 56 -8.68 5.51 -7.12
CA ARG A 56 -9.42 4.99 -8.27
C ARG A 56 -10.93 5.01 -8.06
N ALA A 57 -11.40 4.67 -6.86
CA ALA A 57 -12.82 4.68 -6.51
C ALA A 57 -13.43 6.09 -6.48
N ARG A 58 -12.63 7.15 -6.31
CA ARG A 58 -13.09 8.55 -6.33
C ARG A 58 -13.26 9.13 -7.74
N GLY A 59 -12.89 8.37 -8.78
CA GLY A 59 -12.87 8.85 -10.17
C GLY A 59 -11.53 9.49 -10.56
N GLY A 60 -11.23 9.47 -11.86
CA GLY A 60 -10.00 9.98 -12.45
C GLY A 60 -10.04 11.48 -12.78
N ILE A 61 -8.93 12.01 -13.31
CA ILE A 61 -8.88 13.36 -13.91
C ILE A 61 -9.99 13.50 -14.96
N ASP A 62 -10.26 12.47 -15.75
CA ASP A 62 -11.34 12.46 -16.74
C ASP A 62 -12.74 12.62 -16.12
N ASP A 63 -12.96 12.13 -14.89
CA ASP A 63 -14.22 12.34 -14.17
C ASP A 63 -14.33 13.76 -13.58
N ALA A 64 -13.20 14.35 -13.20
CA ALA A 64 -13.12 15.72 -12.68
C ALA A 64 -13.26 16.78 -13.78
N PHE A 65 -12.70 16.55 -14.97
CA PHE A 65 -12.73 17.49 -16.10
C PHE A 65 -13.78 17.15 -17.18
N GLY A 66 -14.32 15.93 -17.19
CA GLY A 66 -15.36 15.47 -18.12
C GLY A 66 -16.74 16.09 -17.88
N ARG A 67 -16.93 16.86 -16.80
CA ARG A 67 -18.15 17.67 -16.57
C ARG A 67 -18.05 19.10 -17.09
N SER A 68 -17.19 19.35 -18.07
CA SER A 68 -17.14 20.61 -18.81
C SER A 68 -18.01 20.57 -20.08
N GLY A 69 -19.13 19.84 -20.05
CA GLY A 69 -20.19 20.00 -21.05
C GLY A 69 -21.07 21.20 -20.67
N PRO A 70 -21.52 22.04 -21.62
CA PRO A 70 -22.24 23.26 -21.29
C PRO A 70 -23.47 22.90 -20.47
N ARG A 71 -23.59 23.48 -19.26
CA ARG A 71 -24.88 23.62 -18.58
C ARG A 71 -25.76 24.42 -19.52
N HIS A 72 -26.49 23.73 -20.40
CA HIS A 72 -27.49 24.33 -21.24
C HIS A 72 -28.44 25.07 -20.30
N LEU A 73 -28.44 26.41 -20.39
CA LEU A 73 -29.41 27.26 -19.75
C LEU A 73 -30.79 26.70 -20.07
N ARG A 74 -31.45 26.07 -19.09
CA ARG A 74 -32.91 26.06 -19.07
C ARG A 74 -33.36 27.39 -18.49
N ARG A 75 -33.28 28.42 -19.34
CA ARG A 75 -34.25 29.52 -19.30
C ARG A 75 -35.63 28.88 -19.54
N ARG A 76 -36.45 28.84 -18.50
CA ARG A 76 -37.91 29.01 -18.60
C ARG A 76 -38.13 30.35 -17.88
N ALA A 77 -38.52 31.49 -18.48
CA ALA A 77 -39.40 31.79 -19.60
C ALA A 77 -40.75 31.08 -19.45
N GLY A 78 -41.73 31.82 -18.94
CA GLY A 78 -43.13 31.43 -18.76
C GLY A 78 -43.58 31.58 -17.32
#